data_AF-A0A9J5Z7X4-F1
#
_entry.id   AF-A0A9J5Z7X4-F1
#
_cell.length_a   1.000
_cell.length_b   1.000
_cell.length_c   1.000
_cell.angle_alpha   90.00
_cell.angle_beta   90.00
_cell.angle_gamma   90.00
#
_symmetry.space_group_name_H-M   'P 1'
#
loop_
_entity.id
_entity.type
_entity.pdbx_description
1 polymer ?
#
loop_
_entity_poly.entity_id
_entity_poly.type
_entity_poly.pdbx_seq_one_letter_code
_entity_poly.pdbx_strand_id
1 'polypeptide(L)'
;MISSYPTTAGTTTITTVDCHKQVRSWKLLRSLVELLIPTCNCIFVENDEENYKNIPSNFKYNHRHQSSLSSISSVMTGTIFGYRRGKVSFCIQTNPKSTIPIILLELAVSTSTLAREMQGGIVRIALESGNYGGNQSILRMYCNGKKVGFAVKRKPTKSDLQVLGQIELVNIGAGIIHGKKNTNCDDDIMYLRGKFERVHGSYDNSESFHLIDPEGSIGQELSIFLLSSRC
;
A
#
# COMPACT_ATOMS: atom_id res chain seq x y z
N MET A 1 -0.81 29.49 -46.07
CA MET A 1 0.08 29.23 -44.92
C MET A 1 -0.77 29.09 -43.68
N ILE A 2 -1.01 27.86 -43.21
CA ILE A 2 -1.69 27.62 -41.93
C ILE A 2 -0.57 27.34 -40.93
N SER A 3 -0.36 28.28 -40.01
CA SER A 3 0.62 28.17 -38.94
C SER A 3 0.01 27.32 -37.82
N SER A 4 0.57 26.13 -37.61
CA SER A 4 0.27 25.27 -36.47
C SER A 4 1.25 25.59 -35.34
N TYR A 5 0.75 26.11 -34.23
CA TYR A 5 1.51 26.25 -32.98
C TYR A 5 1.78 24.87 -32.37
N PRO A 6 2.98 24.60 -31.84
CA PRO A 6 3.24 23.35 -31.14
C PRO A 6 2.60 23.38 -29.75
N THR A 7 1.71 22.44 -29.48
CA THR A 7 1.18 22.12 -28.16
C THR A 7 2.32 21.65 -27.26
N THR A 8 2.69 22.45 -26.26
CA THR A 8 3.70 22.09 -25.26
C THR A 8 3.19 20.94 -24.40
N ALA A 9 3.69 19.73 -24.64
CA ALA A 9 3.54 18.60 -23.74
C ALA A 9 4.27 18.92 -22.42
N GLY A 10 3.50 19.18 -21.36
CA GLY A 10 4.07 19.41 -20.03
C GLY A 10 4.74 18.14 -19.52
N THR A 11 6.06 18.16 -19.41
CA THR A 11 6.87 17.07 -18.86
C THR A 11 6.57 16.90 -17.37
N THR A 12 5.80 15.88 -17.00
CA THR A 12 5.67 15.44 -15.60
C THR A 12 6.96 14.75 -15.19
N THR A 13 7.63 15.27 -14.17
CA THR A 13 8.86 14.69 -13.62
C THR A 13 8.50 13.61 -12.60
N ILE A 14 8.90 12.36 -12.86
CA ILE A 14 8.76 11.25 -11.93
C ILE A 14 10.10 11.10 -11.22
N THR A 15 10.09 11.10 -9.89
CA THR A 15 11.27 10.73 -9.13
C THR A 15 11.20 9.22 -8.90
N THR A 16 11.85 8.47 -9.78
CA THR A 16 12.08 7.04 -9.54
C THR A 16 13.42 6.91 -8.83
N VAL A 17 13.45 6.31 -7.64
CA VAL A 17 14.70 5.84 -7.07
C VAL A 17 15.07 4.56 -7.82
N ASP A 18 15.92 4.67 -8.84
CA ASP A 18 16.39 3.52 -9.61
C ASP A 18 17.40 2.73 -8.77
N CYS A 19 16.93 1.60 -8.27
CA CYS A 19 17.54 0.84 -7.21
C CYS A 19 18.56 -0.20 -7.73
N HIS A 20 18.82 -0.26 -9.03
CA HIS A 20 19.44 -1.42 -9.70
C HIS A 20 20.89 -1.78 -9.27
N LYS A 21 21.57 -0.95 -8.47
CA LYS A 21 22.89 -1.27 -7.87
C LYS A 21 23.01 -0.92 -6.37
N GLN A 22 21.93 -0.46 -5.73
CA GLN A 22 21.99 0.16 -4.40
C GLN A 22 20.84 -0.24 -3.48
N VAL A 23 20.26 -1.44 -3.64
CA VAL A 23 19.25 -1.99 -2.69
C VAL A 23 19.93 -2.59 -1.46
N ARG A 24 20.84 -1.85 -0.82
CA ARG A 24 21.58 -2.36 0.35
C ARG A 24 20.81 -2.33 1.66
N SER A 25 19.60 -1.79 1.69
CA SER A 25 18.69 -2.02 2.81
C SER A 25 17.37 -1.31 2.56
N TRP A 26 16.27 -2.01 2.85
CA TRP A 26 14.95 -1.41 3.06
C TRP A 26 14.90 -0.39 4.21
N LYS A 27 16.02 -0.17 4.91
CA LYS A 27 16.27 1.05 5.72
C LYS A 27 16.14 2.34 4.90
N LEU A 28 16.37 2.30 3.58
CA LEU A 28 16.12 3.45 2.71
C LEU A 28 14.63 3.74 2.56
N LEU A 29 13.73 2.74 2.68
CA LEU A 29 12.30 3.00 2.75
C LEU A 29 11.95 3.72 4.07
N ARG A 30 12.57 3.32 5.19
CA ARG A 30 12.47 4.07 6.48
C ARG A 30 12.95 5.52 6.33
N SER A 31 14.13 5.76 5.76
CA SER A 31 14.64 7.13 5.53
C SER A 31 13.83 7.91 4.49
N LEU A 32 13.26 7.24 3.48
CA LEU A 32 12.37 7.89 2.52
C LEU A 32 11.07 8.29 3.22
N VAL A 33 10.51 7.44 4.08
CA VAL A 33 9.35 7.81 4.89
C VAL A 33 9.67 8.95 5.88
N GLU A 34 10.87 9.00 6.45
CA GLU A 34 11.34 10.16 7.24
C GLU A 34 11.35 11.46 6.43
N LEU A 35 11.62 11.40 5.12
CA LEU A 35 11.53 12.55 4.21
C LEU A 35 10.10 12.85 3.75
N LEU A 36 9.22 11.84 3.71
CA LEU A 36 7.82 11.96 3.25
C LEU A 36 6.87 12.53 4.32
N ILE A 37 7.23 12.45 5.60
CA ILE A 37 6.50 13.05 6.71
C ILE A 37 7.25 14.32 7.13
N PRO A 38 6.76 15.55 6.84
CA PRO A 38 7.29 16.72 7.50
C PRO A 38 7.15 16.51 9.00
N THR A 39 8.21 16.74 9.77
CA THR A 39 8.22 16.67 11.24
C THR A 39 7.27 17.72 11.84
N CYS A 40 5.97 17.51 11.68
CA CYS A 40 4.94 18.29 12.33
C CYS A 40 4.73 17.69 13.71
N ASN A 41 5.02 18.46 14.77
CA ASN A 41 4.53 18.23 16.13
C ASN A 41 2.99 18.36 16.16
N CYS A 42 2.28 17.47 15.48
CA CYS A 42 0.85 17.32 15.67
C CYS A 42 0.65 16.60 17.00
N ILE A 43 0.51 17.37 18.08
CA ILE A 43 0.02 16.88 19.37
C ILE A 43 -1.31 16.19 19.10
N PHE A 44 -1.32 14.88 19.27
CA PHE A 44 -2.55 14.11 19.30
C PHE A 44 -3.20 14.40 20.64
N VAL A 45 -4.43 14.90 20.63
CA VAL A 45 -5.28 14.88 21.83
C VAL A 45 -5.66 13.42 22.02
N GLU A 46 -4.97 12.78 22.94
CA GLU A 46 -5.34 11.50 23.52
C GLU A 46 -6.68 11.71 24.23
N ASN A 47 -7.75 11.08 23.72
CA ASN A 47 -8.92 10.87 24.55
C ASN A 47 -8.64 9.62 25.38
N ASP A 48 -8.53 9.86 26.68
CA ASP A 48 -8.06 8.96 27.71
C ASP A 48 -8.91 7.69 27.90
N GLU A 49 -8.15 6.66 28.29
CA GLU A 49 -8.49 5.50 29.13
C GLU A 49 -9.61 4.55 28.70
N GLU A 50 -9.23 3.31 28.33
CA GLU A 50 -9.60 2.12 29.12
C GLU A 50 -8.50 1.02 29.02
N ASN A 51 -7.68 0.96 30.07
CA ASN A 51 -7.18 -0.23 30.78
C ASN A 51 -6.87 -1.54 29.98
N TYR A 52 -5.62 -1.68 29.52
CA TYR A 52 -5.02 -3.01 29.23
C TYR A 52 -3.84 -3.27 30.16
N LYS A 53 -4.14 -3.74 31.38
CA LYS A 53 -3.13 -4.41 32.22
C LYS A 53 -2.93 -5.85 31.73
N ASN A 54 -1.65 -6.19 31.54
CA ASN A 54 -1.07 -7.53 31.34
C ASN A 54 -1.29 -8.21 29.98
N ILE A 55 -0.34 -8.02 29.05
CA ILE A 55 -0.07 -9.01 28.00
C ILE A 55 1.39 -9.46 28.16
N PRO A 56 1.67 -10.77 28.35
CA PRO A 56 3.04 -11.27 28.48
C PRO A 56 3.81 -11.07 27.18
N SER A 57 4.95 -10.38 27.26
CA SER A 57 5.93 -10.23 26.20
C SER A 57 6.66 -11.55 25.94
N ASN A 58 6.03 -12.49 25.24
CA ASN A 58 6.69 -13.69 24.71
C ASN A 58 5.92 -14.27 23.51
N PHE A 59 5.91 -13.55 22.39
CA PHE A 59 5.66 -14.16 21.09
C PHE A 59 6.97 -14.21 20.28
N LYS A 60 7.78 -15.22 20.57
CA LYS A 60 8.81 -15.71 19.63
C LYS A 60 8.08 -16.38 18.46
N TYR A 61 7.82 -15.63 17.40
CA TYR A 61 7.44 -16.25 16.13
C TYR A 61 8.70 -16.85 15.50
N ASN A 62 8.86 -18.16 15.69
CA ASN A 62 9.85 -18.94 14.97
C ASN A 62 9.52 -18.87 13.48
N HIS A 63 10.40 -18.27 12.68
CA HIS A 63 10.45 -18.49 11.24
C HIS A 63 10.78 -19.97 10.98
N ARG A 64 9.75 -20.81 10.92
CA ARG A 64 9.80 -22.04 10.16
C ARG A 64 9.16 -21.75 8.82
N HIS A 65 9.97 -21.79 7.77
CA HIS A 65 9.50 -22.18 6.44
C HIS A 65 8.82 -23.53 6.59
N GLN A 66 7.50 -23.53 6.79
CA GLN A 66 6.72 -24.76 6.83
C GLN A 66 6.08 -24.95 5.46
N SER A 67 6.88 -25.51 4.57
CA SER A 67 6.42 -26.16 3.36
C SER A 67 5.60 -27.40 3.73
N SER A 68 4.27 -27.28 3.83
CA SER A 68 3.31 -28.40 3.69
C SER A 68 1.88 -27.95 3.97
N LEU A 69 1.23 -27.38 2.96
CA LEU A 69 -0.21 -27.45 2.63
C LEU A 69 -0.28 -26.75 1.28
N SER A 70 -0.87 -27.38 0.27
CA SER A 70 -0.89 -26.89 -1.11
C SER A 70 -1.78 -25.65 -1.28
N SER A 71 -1.45 -24.54 -0.64
CA SER A 71 -1.94 -23.23 -1.02
C SER A 71 -1.26 -22.88 -2.34
N ILE A 72 -2.04 -22.71 -3.40
CA ILE A 72 -1.54 -22.17 -4.67
C ILE A 72 -1.10 -20.73 -4.36
N SER A 73 0.19 -20.52 -4.07
CA SER A 73 0.73 -19.19 -3.93
C SER A 73 1.13 -18.67 -5.31
N SER A 74 0.85 -17.38 -5.56
CA SER A 74 1.18 -16.74 -6.83
C SER A 74 1.78 -15.37 -6.58
N VAL A 75 2.82 -15.04 -7.31
CA VAL A 75 3.49 -13.74 -7.18
C VAL A 75 2.79 -12.72 -8.07
N MET A 76 2.34 -11.64 -7.48
CA MET A 76 1.61 -10.55 -8.12
C MET A 76 2.40 -9.23 -7.98
N THR A 77 2.02 -8.22 -8.75
CA THR A 77 2.55 -6.86 -8.59
C THR A 77 1.56 -6.04 -7.79
N GLY A 78 1.98 -5.49 -6.66
CA GLY A 78 1.16 -4.61 -5.84
C GLY A 78 1.67 -3.19 -5.88
N THR A 79 0.76 -2.22 -5.91
CA THR A 79 1.07 -0.80 -5.82
C THR A 79 0.22 -0.16 -4.73
N ILE A 80 0.88 0.52 -3.80
CA ILE A 80 0.29 1.44 -2.82
C ILE A 80 0.59 2.84 -3.32
N PHE A 81 -0.43 3.69 -3.47
CA PHE A 81 -0.24 5.07 -3.91
C PHE A 81 -1.27 5.99 -3.30
N GLY A 82 -0.93 7.28 -3.20
CA GLY A 82 -1.86 8.28 -2.70
C GLY A 82 -1.20 9.64 -2.57
N TYR A 83 -2.04 10.68 -2.54
CA TYR A 83 -1.57 12.02 -2.21
C TYR A 83 -1.00 12.05 -0.79
N ARG A 84 -0.03 12.93 -0.55
CA ARG A 84 0.62 13.10 0.75
C ARG A 84 -0.35 13.20 1.93
N ARG A 85 -1.41 13.98 1.77
CA ARG A 85 -2.46 14.23 2.78
C ARG A 85 -3.78 13.53 2.44
N GLY A 86 -3.78 12.66 1.42
CA GLY A 86 -4.95 11.92 0.96
C GLY A 86 -5.04 10.52 1.55
N LYS A 87 -6.11 9.82 1.16
CA LYS A 87 -6.28 8.40 1.42
C LYS A 87 -5.36 7.57 0.54
N VAL A 88 -5.04 6.38 1.03
CA VAL A 88 -4.24 5.40 0.30
C VAL A 88 -5.12 4.59 -0.65
N SER A 89 -4.66 4.43 -1.88
CA SER A 89 -5.13 3.42 -2.81
C SER A 89 -4.15 2.26 -2.86
N PHE A 90 -4.65 1.04 -2.73
CA PHE A 90 -3.86 -0.19 -2.91
C PHE A 90 -4.44 -1.00 -4.06
N CYS A 91 -3.59 -1.43 -4.99
CA CYS A 91 -4.00 -2.28 -6.08
C CYS A 91 -3.08 -3.47 -6.33
N ILE A 92 -3.66 -4.54 -6.85
CA ILE A 92 -2.95 -5.73 -7.33
C ILE A 92 -3.12 -5.86 -8.84
N GLN A 93 -2.02 -6.11 -9.54
CA GLN A 93 -1.90 -6.38 -10.96
C GLN A 93 -1.24 -7.75 -11.17
N THR A 94 -1.65 -8.49 -12.19
CA THR A 94 -1.02 -9.77 -12.55
C THR A 94 0.42 -9.60 -13.05
N ASN A 95 0.70 -8.49 -13.73
CA ASN A 95 2.02 -8.11 -14.23
C ASN A 95 2.18 -6.58 -14.12
N PRO A 96 3.41 -6.05 -13.93
CA PRO A 96 3.66 -4.61 -13.91
C PRO A 96 3.05 -3.83 -15.09
N LYS A 97 3.08 -4.40 -16.31
CA LYS A 97 2.55 -3.75 -17.52
C LYS A 97 1.03 -3.79 -17.64
N SER A 98 0.32 -4.48 -16.74
CA SER A 98 -1.13 -4.58 -16.81
C SER A 98 -1.78 -3.28 -16.37
N THR A 99 -2.39 -2.53 -17.27
CA THR A 99 -2.95 -1.20 -16.93
C THR A 99 -4.19 -1.28 -16.03
N ILE A 100 -4.89 -2.42 -16.00
CA ILE A 100 -6.13 -2.62 -15.24
C ILE A 100 -5.85 -3.54 -14.04
N PRO A 101 -5.89 -3.03 -12.80
CA PRO A 101 -5.70 -3.88 -11.63
C PRO A 101 -6.89 -4.82 -11.41
N ILE A 102 -6.60 -6.03 -10.92
CA ILE A 102 -7.62 -7.03 -10.58
C ILE A 102 -8.34 -6.69 -9.26
N ILE A 103 -7.64 -5.96 -8.38
CA ILE A 103 -8.15 -5.47 -7.10
C ILE A 103 -7.69 -4.02 -6.96
N LEU A 104 -8.60 -3.13 -6.62
CA LEU A 104 -8.30 -1.76 -6.22
C LEU A 104 -9.14 -1.39 -4.99
N LEU A 105 -8.43 -0.99 -3.94
CA LEU A 105 -8.99 -0.67 -2.64
C LEU A 105 -8.61 0.76 -2.29
N GLU A 106 -9.58 1.57 -1.89
CA GLU A 106 -9.33 2.81 -1.15
C GLU A 106 -9.35 2.49 0.35
N LEU A 107 -8.24 2.69 1.03
CA LEU A 107 -8.08 2.41 2.45
C LEU A 107 -8.62 3.55 3.31
N ALA A 108 -8.98 3.24 4.55
CA ALA A 108 -9.45 4.22 5.53
C ALA A 108 -8.33 5.16 6.01
N VAL A 109 -7.07 4.72 5.94
CA VAL A 109 -5.90 5.44 6.46
C VAL A 109 -5.37 6.44 5.44
N SER A 110 -4.82 7.55 5.95
CA SER A 110 -4.06 8.50 5.13
C SER A 110 -2.69 7.93 4.75
N THR A 111 -2.11 8.45 3.66
CA THR A 111 -0.75 8.10 3.23
C THR A 111 0.27 8.34 4.34
N SER A 112 0.17 9.47 5.04
CA SER A 112 1.04 9.80 6.18
C SER A 112 0.90 8.83 7.36
N THR A 113 -0.32 8.36 7.65
CA THR A 113 -0.56 7.39 8.73
C THR A 113 0.01 6.04 8.37
N LEU A 114 -0.23 5.56 7.15
CA LEU A 114 0.33 4.28 6.69
C LEU A 114 1.86 4.33 6.68
N ALA A 115 2.44 5.43 6.22
CA ALA A 115 3.89 5.59 6.19
C ALA A 115 4.49 5.53 7.60
N ARG A 116 3.87 6.19 8.59
CA ARG A 116 4.29 6.11 10.00
C ARG A 116 4.21 4.67 10.55
N GLU A 117 3.13 3.95 10.27
CA GLU A 117 3.03 2.52 10.65
C GLU A 117 4.15 1.70 10.00
N MET A 118 4.46 1.99 8.73
CA MET A 118 5.57 1.34 8.02
C MET A 118 6.91 1.62 8.71
N GLN A 119 7.18 2.83 9.25
CA GLN A 119 8.41 3.09 10.00
C GLN A 119 8.59 2.13 11.20
N GLY A 120 7.49 1.72 11.83
CA GLY A 120 7.47 0.72 12.91
C GLY A 120 7.98 -0.66 12.50
N GLY A 121 8.00 -0.97 11.19
CA GLY A 121 8.54 -2.21 10.63
C GLY A 121 7.54 -3.37 10.56
N ILE A 122 6.32 -3.25 11.09
CA ILE A 122 5.30 -4.28 10.87
C ILE A 122 3.96 -3.58 10.64
N VAL A 123 3.33 -3.89 9.52
CA VAL A 123 2.02 -3.39 9.12
C VAL A 123 1.16 -4.55 8.66
N ARG A 124 0.12 -4.84 9.44
CA ARG A 124 -0.91 -5.83 9.12
C ARG A 124 -2.24 -5.14 8.92
N ILE A 125 -2.74 -5.16 7.70
CA ILE A 125 -4.03 -4.59 7.34
C ILE A 125 -5.02 -5.74 7.16
N ALA A 126 -6.08 -5.78 7.94
CA ALA A 126 -7.17 -6.73 7.76
C ALA A 126 -8.42 -6.01 7.25
N LEU A 127 -9.06 -6.61 6.26
CA LEU A 127 -10.23 -6.07 5.59
C LEU A 127 -11.33 -7.12 5.63
N GLU A 128 -12.37 -6.85 6.43
CA GLU A 128 -13.48 -7.77 6.61
C GLU A 128 -14.70 -7.30 5.83
N SER A 129 -15.22 -8.15 4.95
CA SER A 129 -16.53 -7.89 4.34
C SER A 129 -17.60 -7.92 5.41
N GLY A 130 -18.39 -6.86 5.56
CA GLY A 130 -19.55 -6.90 6.43
C GLY A 130 -20.71 -7.62 5.76
N ASN A 131 -21.58 -8.26 6.54
CA ASN A 131 -22.81 -8.88 6.05
C ASN A 131 -23.90 -7.82 5.73
N TYR A 132 -23.52 -6.71 5.12
CA TYR A 132 -24.38 -5.58 4.83
C TYR A 132 -25.01 -5.77 3.44
N GLY A 133 -26.01 -6.64 3.35
CA GLY A 133 -27.07 -6.61 2.32
C GLY A 133 -26.62 -6.36 0.88
N GLY A 134 -25.63 -7.11 0.39
CA GLY A 134 -25.26 -7.15 -1.05
C GLY A 134 -24.13 -6.22 -1.49
N ASN A 135 -23.66 -5.28 -0.66
CA ASN A 135 -22.57 -4.38 -1.03
C ASN A 135 -21.20 -4.91 -0.56
N GLN A 136 -20.66 -5.90 -1.29
CA GLN A 136 -19.29 -6.45 -1.08
C GLN A 136 -18.17 -5.41 -1.25
N SER A 137 -18.52 -4.18 -1.65
CA SER A 137 -17.59 -3.09 -1.89
C SER A 137 -17.10 -2.40 -0.63
N ILE A 138 -17.77 -2.52 0.53
CA ILE A 138 -17.37 -1.85 1.78
C ILE A 138 -16.81 -2.88 2.77
N LEU A 139 -15.59 -2.64 3.24
CA LEU A 139 -14.84 -3.55 4.11
C LEU A 139 -14.48 -2.83 5.41
N ARG A 140 -14.74 -3.45 6.56
CA ARG A 140 -14.20 -2.97 7.84
C ARG A 140 -12.69 -3.12 7.81
N MET A 141 -11.97 -2.04 8.08
CA MET A 141 -10.52 -2.02 8.04
C MET A 141 -9.92 -1.98 9.45
N TYR A 142 -8.98 -2.87 9.68
CA TYR A 142 -8.12 -2.89 10.85
C TYR A 142 -6.67 -2.70 10.40
N CYS A 143 -5.92 -1.89 11.15
CA CYS A 143 -4.49 -1.74 10.97
C CYS A 143 -3.81 -2.11 12.29
N ASN A 144 -2.91 -3.09 12.26
CA ASN A 144 -2.19 -3.58 13.44
C ASN A 144 -3.12 -3.94 14.61
N GLY A 145 -4.27 -4.57 14.31
CA GLY A 145 -5.27 -5.01 15.28
C GLY A 145 -6.27 -3.93 15.73
N LYS A 146 -6.07 -2.66 15.36
CA LYS A 146 -6.98 -1.56 15.70
C LYS A 146 -7.95 -1.28 14.55
N LYS A 147 -9.24 -1.12 14.84
CA LYS A 147 -10.23 -0.69 13.85
C LYS A 147 -9.96 0.76 13.46
N VAL A 148 -9.68 1.01 12.19
CA VAL A 148 -9.31 2.34 11.67
C VAL A 148 -10.36 2.96 10.76
N GLY A 149 -11.40 2.21 10.38
CA GLY A 149 -12.51 2.72 9.59
C GLY A 149 -13.01 1.71 8.56
N PHE A 150 -13.37 2.22 7.38
CA PHE A 150 -13.87 1.41 6.26
C PHE A 150 -13.01 1.64 5.03
N ALA A 151 -12.61 0.54 4.38
CA ALA A 151 -12.03 0.54 3.04
C ALA A 151 -13.11 0.26 2.00
N VAL A 152 -12.87 0.70 0.78
CA VAL A 152 -13.81 0.52 -0.34
C VAL A 152 -13.11 -0.18 -1.50
N LYS A 153 -13.63 -1.34 -1.90
CA LYS A 153 -13.30 -1.98 -3.17
C LYS A 153 -14.04 -1.25 -4.29
N ARG A 154 -13.30 -0.67 -5.23
CA ARG A 154 -13.85 0.16 -6.31
C ARG A 154 -13.22 -0.15 -7.67
N LYS A 155 -13.86 0.31 -8.74
CA LYS A 155 -13.29 0.28 -10.09
C LYS A 155 -12.21 1.38 -10.23
N PRO A 156 -11.18 1.18 -11.07
CA PRO A 156 -10.19 2.21 -11.39
C PRO A 156 -10.84 3.43 -12.05
N THR A 157 -10.45 4.61 -11.60
CA THR A 157 -10.77 5.91 -12.19
C THR A 157 -9.71 6.31 -13.21
N LYS A 158 -9.98 7.36 -13.99
CA LYS A 158 -9.00 7.91 -14.95
C LYS A 158 -7.70 8.34 -14.27
N SER A 159 -7.78 8.92 -13.08
CA SER A 159 -6.59 9.33 -12.31
C SER A 159 -5.78 8.13 -11.81
N ASP A 160 -6.43 7.04 -11.39
CA ASP A 160 -5.71 5.82 -10.99
C ASP A 160 -4.93 5.25 -12.18
N LEU A 161 -5.56 5.18 -13.35
CA LEU A 161 -4.92 4.68 -14.57
C LEU A 161 -3.75 5.57 -15.02
N GLN A 162 -3.85 6.89 -14.84
CA GLN A 162 -2.76 7.83 -15.11
C GLN A 162 -1.55 7.58 -14.20
N VAL A 163 -1.79 7.41 -12.89
CA VAL A 163 -0.74 7.07 -11.92
C VAL A 163 -0.07 5.74 -12.30
N LEU A 164 -0.87 4.71 -12.58
CA LEU A 164 -0.35 3.38 -12.95
C LEU A 164 0.42 3.41 -14.27
N GLY A 165 -0.01 4.22 -15.25
CA GLY A 165 0.71 4.41 -16.51
C GLY A 165 2.04 5.14 -16.33
N GLN A 166 2.11 6.13 -15.45
CA GLN A 166 3.36 6.84 -15.16
C GLN A 166 4.42 5.93 -14.53
N ILE A 167 4.02 4.96 -13.72
CA ILE A 167 4.94 4.01 -13.06
C ILE A 167 5.00 2.64 -13.75
N GLU A 168 4.51 2.51 -14.98
CA GLU A 168 4.42 1.23 -15.69
C GLU A 168 5.78 0.52 -15.79
N LEU A 169 6.84 1.29 -16.07
CA LEU A 169 8.21 0.79 -16.21
C LEU A 169 8.89 0.47 -14.86
N VAL A 170 8.28 0.85 -13.74
CA VAL A 170 8.80 0.55 -12.41
C VAL A 170 8.38 -0.86 -12.03
N ASN A 171 9.33 -1.77 -11.83
CA ASN A 171 9.02 -3.13 -11.40
C ASN A 171 8.90 -3.24 -9.87
N ILE A 172 9.87 -2.69 -9.14
CA ILE A 172 9.93 -2.65 -7.67
C ILE A 172 10.56 -1.30 -7.30
N GLY A 173 9.99 -0.58 -6.35
CA GLY A 173 10.53 0.69 -5.87
C GLY A 173 9.48 1.58 -5.20
N ALA A 174 9.94 2.67 -4.61
CA ALA A 174 9.09 3.72 -4.06
C ALA A 174 9.55 5.09 -4.60
N GLY A 175 8.64 6.05 -4.65
CA GLY A 175 8.94 7.36 -5.21
C GLY A 175 7.79 8.35 -5.14
N ILE A 176 7.99 9.51 -5.76
CA ILE A 176 7.00 10.58 -5.85
C ILE A 176 6.77 10.92 -7.32
N ILE A 177 5.50 10.99 -7.69
CA ILE A 177 5.02 11.51 -8.97
C ILE A 177 4.60 12.95 -8.71
N HIS A 178 5.28 13.89 -9.36
CA HIS A 178 4.95 15.29 -9.20
C HIS A 178 3.71 15.68 -10.01
N GLY A 179 2.82 16.43 -9.36
CA GLY A 179 1.71 17.11 -10.02
C GLY A 179 2.20 18.16 -11.03
N LYS A 180 1.29 18.65 -11.88
CA LYS A 180 1.62 19.72 -12.83
C LYS A 180 1.95 21.00 -12.04
N LYS A 181 3.09 21.65 -12.36
CA LYS A 181 3.70 22.79 -11.62
C LYS A 181 2.83 24.05 -11.34
N ASN A 182 1.55 24.07 -11.71
CA ASN A 182 0.68 25.25 -11.57
C ASN A 182 -0.29 25.19 -10.39
N THR A 183 -0.25 24.13 -9.59
CA THR A 183 -1.06 23.98 -8.38
C THR A 183 -0.13 23.63 -7.22
N ASN A 184 -0.49 24.08 -6.01
CA ASN A 184 0.32 23.98 -4.79
C ASN A 184 0.92 22.58 -4.57
N CYS A 185 2.02 22.52 -3.81
CA CYS A 185 2.78 21.31 -3.40
C CYS A 185 1.99 20.16 -2.73
N ASP A 186 0.66 20.24 -2.65
CA ASP A 186 -0.21 19.20 -2.10
C ASP A 186 -0.70 18.18 -3.15
N ASP A 187 -0.33 18.34 -4.43
CA ASP A 187 -0.69 17.42 -5.53
C ASP A 187 0.32 16.27 -5.76
N ASP A 188 1.37 16.16 -4.94
CA ASP A 188 2.36 15.09 -5.08
C ASP A 188 1.78 13.73 -4.66
N ILE A 189 1.91 12.75 -5.54
CA ILE A 189 1.47 11.37 -5.32
C ILE A 189 2.67 10.53 -4.93
N MET A 190 2.62 9.96 -3.74
CA MET A 190 3.60 8.96 -3.30
C MET A 190 3.18 7.59 -3.82
N TYR A 191 4.15 6.75 -4.13
CA TYR A 191 3.88 5.35 -4.43
C TYR A 191 4.95 4.42 -3.85
N LEU A 192 4.52 3.19 -3.58
CA LEU A 192 5.34 2.02 -3.29
C LEU A 192 4.84 0.88 -4.18
N ARG A 193 5.74 0.27 -4.93
CA ARG A 193 5.46 -0.81 -5.85
C ARG A 193 6.40 -1.98 -5.58
N GLY A 194 5.84 -3.18 -5.53
CA GLY A 194 6.60 -4.37 -5.16
C GLY A 194 5.93 -5.65 -5.59
N LYS A 195 6.60 -6.77 -5.29
CA LYS A 195 6.06 -8.10 -5.50
C LYS A 195 5.32 -8.55 -4.26
N PHE A 196 4.14 -9.13 -4.45
CA PHE A 196 3.33 -9.66 -3.36
C PHE A 196 3.10 -11.14 -3.59
N GLU A 197 3.33 -11.94 -2.56
CA GLU A 197 2.86 -13.31 -2.52
C GLU A 197 1.38 -13.29 -2.20
N ARG A 198 0.55 -13.74 -3.15
CA ARG A 198 -0.87 -14.00 -2.93
C ARG A 198 -1.02 -15.41 -2.39
N VAL A 199 -1.66 -15.53 -1.23
CA VAL A 199 -1.99 -16.82 -0.60
C VAL A 199 -3.51 -16.93 -0.47
N HIS A 200 -4.05 -18.03 -0.96
CA HIS A 200 -5.48 -18.37 -0.83
C HIS A 200 -5.74 -19.12 0.47
N GLY A 201 -6.73 -18.65 1.22
CA GLY A 201 -7.28 -19.36 2.35
C GLY A 201 -7.96 -20.64 1.90
N SER A 202 -7.74 -21.72 2.64
CA SER A 202 -8.17 -23.06 2.22
C SER A 202 -9.70 -23.27 2.25
N TYR A 203 -10.46 -22.46 2.98
CA TYR A 203 -11.87 -22.78 3.29
C TYR A 203 -12.84 -21.59 3.32
N ASP A 204 -12.37 -20.34 3.34
CA ASP A 204 -13.18 -19.14 3.58
C ASP A 204 -13.19 -18.13 2.43
N ASN A 205 -12.69 -18.51 1.24
CA ASN A 205 -12.41 -17.57 0.15
C ASN A 205 -11.58 -16.35 0.61
N SER A 206 -10.84 -16.47 1.73
CA SER A 206 -9.96 -15.42 2.19
C SER A 206 -8.73 -15.38 1.29
N GLU A 207 -8.17 -14.20 1.15
CA GLU A 207 -6.93 -14.01 0.43
C GLU A 207 -6.01 -13.13 1.25
N SER A 208 -4.72 -13.40 1.16
CA SER A 208 -3.71 -12.55 1.78
C SER A 208 -2.63 -12.20 0.77
N PHE A 209 -2.09 -11.00 0.92
CA PHE A 209 -1.05 -10.43 0.09
C PHE A 209 0.10 -10.02 1.00
N HIS A 210 1.22 -10.72 0.87
CA HIS A 210 2.43 -10.47 1.65
C HIS A 210 3.45 -9.81 0.75
N LEU A 211 3.91 -8.61 1.12
CA LEU A 211 4.97 -7.95 0.39
C LEU A 211 6.25 -8.81 0.47
N ILE A 212 6.75 -9.22 -0.69
CA ILE A 212 7.98 -9.98 -0.82
C ILE A 212 9.14 -8.99 -0.82
N ASP A 213 10.02 -9.15 0.15
CA ASP A 213 11.33 -8.51 0.13
C ASP A 213 12.25 -9.25 -0.85
N PRO A 214 12.75 -8.60 -1.92
CA PRO A 214 13.61 -9.23 -2.91
C PRO A 214 14.94 -9.71 -2.33
N GLU A 215 15.40 -9.17 -1.20
CA GLU A 215 16.71 -9.50 -0.63
C GLU A 215 16.63 -10.44 0.59
N GLY A 216 15.42 -10.86 1.00
CA GLY A 216 15.21 -11.71 2.17
C GLY A 216 15.79 -11.13 3.48
N SER A 217 16.05 -9.83 3.48
CA SER A 217 16.74 -9.10 4.52
C SER A 217 15.81 -7.99 5.03
N ILE A 218 15.38 -8.14 6.27
CA ILE A 218 14.89 -7.08 7.18
C ILE A 218 13.37 -7.03 7.32
N GLY A 219 12.89 -7.39 8.52
CA GLY A 219 12.34 -6.47 9.55
C GLY A 219 11.24 -5.46 9.20
N GLN A 220 10.78 -5.40 7.94
CA GLN A 220 9.64 -4.62 7.48
C GLN A 220 8.60 -5.55 6.84
N GLU A 221 7.60 -5.95 7.61
CA GLU A 221 6.55 -6.86 7.16
C GLU A 221 5.31 -6.05 6.80
N LEU A 222 4.89 -6.08 5.53
CA LEU A 222 3.59 -5.58 5.10
C LEU A 222 2.73 -6.74 4.62
N SER A 223 1.60 -6.94 5.29
CA SER A 223 0.62 -7.98 4.95
C SER A 223 -0.78 -7.38 4.89
N ILE A 224 -1.53 -7.71 3.83
CA ILE A 224 -2.92 -7.28 3.63
C ILE A 224 -3.81 -8.51 3.52
N PHE A 225 -4.80 -8.63 4.40
CA PHE A 225 -5.72 -9.75 4.49
C PHE A 225 -7.12 -9.32 4.05
N LEU A 226 -7.67 -10.01 3.06
CA LEU A 226 -9.07 -9.93 2.64
C LEU A 226 -9.83 -11.10 3.27
N LEU A 227 -10.61 -10.79 4.29
CA LEU A 227 -11.37 -11.76 5.07
C LEU A 227 -12.84 -11.70 4.66
N SER A 228 -13.40 -12.85 4.33
CA SER A 228 -14.85 -12.98 4.16
C SER A 228 -15.47 -13.23 5.53
N SER A 229 -16.45 -12.42 5.94
CA SER A 229 -17.26 -12.79 7.11
C SER A 229 -18.03 -14.06 6.77
N ARG A 230 -17.74 -15.16 7.46
CA ARG A 230 -18.57 -16.37 7.39
C ARG A 230 -19.93 -16.09 8.05
N CYS A 231 -21.01 -16.49 7.39
CA CYS A 231 -22.25 -16.88 8.06
C CYS A 231 -22.08 -18.30 8.58
#